data_AF-A0A1G7U948-F1
#
_entry.id   AF-A0A1G7U948-F1
#
_cell.length_a   1.000
_cell.length_b   1.000
_cell.length_c   1.000
_cell.angle_alpha   90.00
_cell.angle_beta   90.00
_cell.angle_gamma   90.00
#
_symmetry.space_group_name_H-M   'P 1'
#
loop_
_entity.id
_entity.type
_entity.pdbx_description
1 polymer ?
#
loop_
_entity_poly.entity_id
_entity_poly.type
_entity_poly.pdbx_seq_one_letter_code
_entity_poly.pdbx_strand_id
1 'polypeptide(L)'
;MGVEVRDPRWLAAVPGAELVVGLEDVGECAAAGHRVTALLDLVPRTVASIGGLAADAVAEGARKVRVRPRGVDRVDLVYAAVELNRVAEEDAVEVQFDVTSAALLRADPSAFVRADPLVVKRDGTVVPICPGLERYALGALGSFDDLVAAWDPGPVLELCRVALDRALADTGPLVSWYEHLTRTAAGPRASC
;
A
#
# COMPACT_ATOMS: atom_id res chain seq x y z
N MET A 1 -0.13 -15.74 1.39
CA MET A 1 -0.67 -14.50 0.81
C MET A 1 -1.02 -13.58 1.97
N GLY A 2 -0.45 -12.37 2.02
CA GLY A 2 -0.81 -11.41 3.08
C GLY A 2 -2.21 -10.83 2.87
N VAL A 3 -2.89 -10.46 3.95
CA VAL A 3 -4.20 -9.80 3.88
C VAL A 3 -4.21 -8.56 4.77
N GLU A 4 -4.68 -7.45 4.23
CA GLU A 4 -4.94 -6.22 4.95
C GLU A 4 -6.45 -6.02 5.11
N VAL A 5 -6.90 -5.53 6.26
CA VAL A 5 -8.28 -5.08 6.46
C VAL A 5 -8.30 -3.58 6.77
N ARG A 6 -9.30 -2.88 6.25
CA ARG A 6 -9.48 -1.43 6.45
C ARG A 6 -10.46 -1.07 7.55
N ASP A 7 -11.03 -2.08 8.20
CA ASP A 7 -12.00 -1.95 9.27
C ASP A 7 -11.83 -3.12 10.25
N PRO A 8 -11.73 -2.86 11.57
CA PRO A 8 -11.53 -3.91 12.57
C PRO A 8 -12.64 -4.96 12.56
N ARG A 9 -13.85 -4.64 12.09
CA ARG A 9 -14.97 -5.61 12.01
C ARG A 9 -14.65 -6.84 11.15
N TRP A 10 -13.71 -6.71 10.21
CA TRP A 10 -13.33 -7.79 9.31
C TRP A 10 -12.24 -8.70 9.86
N LEU A 11 -11.59 -8.35 10.98
CA LEU A 11 -10.53 -9.17 11.59
C LEU A 11 -11.00 -10.57 11.98
N ALA A 12 -12.27 -10.71 12.40
CA ALA A 12 -12.84 -12.01 12.72
C ALA A 12 -13.08 -12.90 11.49
N ALA A 13 -13.34 -12.29 10.33
CA ALA A 13 -13.59 -13.00 9.07
C ALA A 13 -12.30 -13.39 8.34
N VAL A 14 -11.17 -12.73 8.66
CA VAL A 14 -9.86 -13.03 8.08
C VAL A 14 -8.80 -13.13 9.18
N PRO A 15 -8.67 -14.30 9.84
CA PRO A 15 -7.69 -14.50 10.89
C PRO A 15 -6.26 -14.24 10.41
N GLY A 16 -5.49 -13.47 11.18
CA GLY A 16 -4.11 -13.11 10.84
C GLY A 16 -3.96 -11.93 9.88
N ALA A 17 -5.06 -11.29 9.47
CA ALA A 17 -5.01 -10.07 8.69
C ALA A 17 -4.41 -8.88 9.47
N GLU A 18 -3.74 -8.00 8.75
CA GLU A 18 -3.17 -6.76 9.27
C GLU A 18 -4.23 -5.64 9.21
N LEU A 19 -4.51 -4.99 10.35
CA LEU A 19 -5.42 -3.85 10.38
C LEU A 19 -4.66 -2.60 9.92
N VAL A 20 -5.08 -2.02 8.79
CA VAL A 20 -4.45 -0.83 8.21
C VAL A 20 -5.42 0.35 8.19
N VAL A 21 -5.14 1.37 9.00
CA VAL A 21 -6.04 2.52 9.26
C VAL A 21 -5.35 3.86 9.04
N GLY A 22 -6.12 4.96 8.97
CA GLY A 22 -5.57 6.31 8.93
C GLY A 22 -4.96 6.71 10.27
N LEU A 23 -4.14 7.76 10.29
CA LEU A 23 -3.47 8.25 11.51
C LEU A 23 -4.48 8.50 12.63
N GLU A 24 -5.61 9.11 12.30
CA GLU A 24 -6.69 9.48 13.23
C GLU A 24 -7.32 8.30 13.98
N ASP A 25 -7.19 7.08 13.44
CA ASP A 25 -7.81 5.87 13.96
C ASP A 25 -6.80 4.99 14.74
N VAL A 26 -5.49 5.33 14.72
CA VAL A 26 -4.41 4.48 15.26
C VAL A 26 -4.58 4.30 16.76
N GLY A 27 -4.66 5.39 17.52
CA GLY A 27 -4.76 5.35 18.98
C GLY A 27 -5.98 4.55 19.48
N GLU A 28 -7.15 4.75 18.87
CA GLU A 28 -8.37 4.00 19.22
C GLU A 28 -8.21 2.50 18.94
N CYS A 29 -7.74 2.14 17.75
CA CYS A 29 -7.58 0.73 17.36
C CYS A 29 -6.50 0.02 18.19
N ALA A 30 -5.40 0.72 18.50
CA ALA A 30 -4.32 0.18 19.33
C ALA A 30 -4.79 -0.02 20.78
N ALA A 31 -5.55 0.93 21.34
CA ALA A 31 -6.14 0.81 22.68
C ALA A 31 -7.16 -0.34 22.78
N ALA A 32 -7.85 -0.67 21.69
CA ALA A 32 -8.69 -1.86 21.58
C ALA A 32 -7.91 -3.18 21.48
N GLY A 33 -6.57 -3.14 21.48
CA GLY A 33 -5.69 -4.31 21.45
C GLY A 33 -5.39 -4.85 20.05
N HIS A 34 -5.73 -4.11 19.00
CA HIS A 34 -5.43 -4.53 17.63
C HIS A 34 -3.97 -4.30 17.26
N ARG A 35 -3.44 -5.12 16.34
CA ARG A 35 -2.14 -4.87 15.69
C ARG A 35 -2.39 -3.93 14.52
N VAL A 36 -1.92 -2.70 14.64
CA VAL A 36 -2.25 -1.62 13.70
C VAL A 36 -1.05 -1.21 12.85
N THR A 37 -1.32 -1.01 11.56
CA THR A 37 -0.44 -0.33 10.61
C THR A 37 -1.05 1.01 10.25
N ALA A 38 -0.33 2.08 10.53
CA ALA A 38 -0.75 3.43 10.17
C ALA A 38 -0.51 3.67 8.68
N LEU A 39 -1.52 4.18 7.97
CA LEU A 39 -1.44 4.55 6.57
C LEU A 39 -1.39 6.07 6.43
N LEU A 40 -0.28 6.57 5.91
CA LEU A 40 -0.06 7.99 5.66
C LEU A 40 -0.02 8.27 4.16
N ASP A 41 -0.74 9.31 3.74
CA ASP A 41 -0.64 9.85 2.39
C ASP A 41 0.48 10.92 2.35
N LEU A 42 1.52 10.64 1.56
CA LEU A 42 2.54 11.61 1.20
C LEU A 42 2.05 12.42 0.00
N VAL A 43 1.53 13.60 0.30
CA VAL A 43 1.04 14.61 -0.66
C VAL A 43 1.86 15.88 -0.48
N PRO A 44 1.88 16.84 -1.43
CA PRO A 44 2.73 18.03 -1.34
C PRO A 44 2.64 18.77 0.01
N ARG A 45 1.44 18.84 0.61
CA ARG A 45 1.21 19.49 1.91
C ARG A 45 1.75 18.74 3.13
N THR A 46 2.03 17.44 3.02
CA THR A 46 2.52 16.59 4.13
C THR A 46 4.00 16.24 4.00
N VAL A 47 4.67 16.58 2.88
CA VAL A 47 6.09 16.26 2.65
C VAL A 47 6.97 16.74 3.81
N ALA A 48 6.87 18.02 4.16
CA ALA A 48 7.70 18.63 5.20
C ALA A 48 7.42 18.09 6.62
N SER A 49 6.28 17.44 6.85
CA SER A 49 5.88 16.92 8.16
C SER A 49 5.86 15.39 8.22
N ILE A 50 6.28 14.67 7.17
CA ILE A 50 6.08 13.22 7.09
C ILE A 50 6.79 12.47 8.21
N GLY A 51 7.99 12.91 8.60
CA GLY A 51 8.73 12.33 9.73
C GLY A 51 7.97 12.48 11.05
N GLY A 52 7.43 13.68 11.33
CA GLY A 52 6.61 13.93 12.51
C GLY A 52 5.33 13.10 12.52
N LEU A 53 4.60 13.06 11.40
CA LEU A 53 3.39 12.24 11.26
C LEU A 53 3.64 10.75 11.45
N ALA A 54 4.80 10.24 10.98
CA ALA A 54 5.18 8.86 11.18
C ALA A 54 5.52 8.58 12.65
N ALA A 55 6.28 9.47 13.32
CA ALA A 55 6.59 9.35 14.74
C ALA A 55 5.32 9.43 15.61
N ASP A 56 4.39 10.33 15.29
CA ASP A 56 3.08 10.45 15.97
C ASP A 56 2.31 9.12 15.87
N ALA A 57 2.27 8.50 14.69
CA ALA A 57 1.62 7.20 14.51
C ALA A 57 2.22 6.12 15.42
N VAL A 58 3.55 6.10 15.56
CA VAL A 58 4.24 5.15 16.46
C VAL A 58 3.87 5.44 17.91
N ALA A 59 3.89 6.71 18.31
CA ALA A 59 3.53 7.13 19.66
C ALA A 59 2.07 6.76 20.02
N GLU A 60 1.17 6.78 19.03
CA GLU A 60 -0.21 6.31 19.17
C GLU A 60 -0.37 4.78 19.20
N GLY A 61 0.71 4.03 18.94
CA GLY A 61 0.73 2.57 19.08
C GLY A 61 0.74 1.80 17.75
N ALA A 62 0.99 2.45 16.62
CA ALA A 62 1.22 1.75 15.37
C ALA A 62 2.45 0.85 15.46
N ARG A 63 2.34 -0.39 14.99
CA ARG A 63 3.46 -1.34 14.91
C ARG A 63 4.26 -1.20 13.62
N LYS A 64 3.66 -0.55 12.64
CA LYS A 64 4.21 -0.31 11.32
C LYS A 64 3.62 0.98 10.77
N VAL A 65 4.42 1.73 10.03
CA VAL A 65 3.97 2.91 9.29
C VAL A 65 4.10 2.62 7.80
N ARG A 66 3.00 2.74 7.06
CA ARG A 66 2.97 2.64 5.60
C ARG A 66 2.72 4.01 5.00
N VAL A 67 3.63 4.47 4.14
CA VAL A 67 3.52 5.76 3.46
C VAL A 67 3.30 5.55 1.97
N ARG A 68 2.26 6.18 1.42
CA ARG A 68 1.96 6.14 -0.02
C ARG A 68 2.04 7.53 -0.66
N PRO A 69 2.87 7.72 -1.68
CA PRO A 69 2.95 8.99 -2.41
C PRO A 69 1.74 9.24 -3.31
N ARG A 70 1.34 10.51 -3.45
CA ARG A 70 0.34 10.96 -4.43
C ARG A 70 0.67 12.36 -4.92
N GLY A 71 0.99 12.49 -6.22
CA GLY A 71 1.21 13.79 -6.84
C GLY A 71 2.38 14.59 -6.26
N VAL A 72 3.37 13.89 -5.71
CA VAL A 72 4.62 14.47 -5.19
C VAL A 72 5.72 14.34 -6.22
N ASP A 73 6.65 15.30 -6.24
CA ASP A 73 7.75 15.30 -7.19
C ASP A 73 8.93 14.44 -6.72
N ARG A 74 9.94 14.31 -7.59
CA ARG A 74 11.10 13.45 -7.32
C ARG A 74 11.96 13.93 -6.14
N VAL A 75 12.05 15.23 -5.91
CA VAL A 75 12.81 15.81 -4.79
C VAL A 75 12.09 15.51 -3.49
N ASP A 76 10.77 15.69 -3.47
CA ASP A 76 9.91 15.36 -2.32
C ASP A 76 9.99 13.88 -1.95
N LEU A 77 10.02 12.98 -2.95
CA LEU A 77 10.18 11.54 -2.71
C LEU A 77 11.51 11.20 -2.04
N VAL A 78 12.61 11.83 -2.47
CA VAL A 78 13.92 11.61 -1.86
C VAL A 78 13.96 12.17 -0.44
N TYR A 79 13.43 13.38 -0.23
CA TYR A 79 13.32 13.96 1.10
C TYR A 79 12.53 13.05 2.05
N ALA A 80 11.35 12.59 1.63
CA ALA A 80 10.52 11.71 2.43
C ALA A 80 11.21 10.37 2.73
N ALA A 81 11.96 9.79 1.77
CA ALA A 81 12.72 8.57 2.01
C ALA A 81 13.76 8.74 3.13
N VAL A 82 14.44 9.88 3.19
CA VAL A 82 15.42 10.19 4.25
C VAL A 82 14.73 10.32 5.61
N GLU A 83 13.65 11.10 5.69
CA GLU A 83 12.90 11.27 6.95
C GLU A 83 12.31 9.95 7.46
N LEU A 84 11.79 9.11 6.56
CA LEU A 84 11.21 7.83 6.93
C LEU A 84 12.24 6.80 7.39
N ASN A 85 13.45 6.81 6.81
CA ASN A 85 14.55 5.99 7.32
C ASN A 85 14.98 6.45 8.72
N ARG A 86 15.02 7.76 8.96
CA ARG A 86 15.32 8.31 10.29
C ARG A 86 14.33 7.82 11.35
N VAL A 87 13.02 7.87 11.05
CA VAL A 87 11.98 7.33 11.95
C VAL A 87 12.14 5.81 12.16
N ALA A 88 12.39 5.05 11.09
CA ALA A 88 12.60 3.60 11.21
C ALA A 88 13.76 3.26 12.17
N GLU A 89 14.85 4.03 12.10
CA GLU A 89 16.04 3.86 12.95
C GLU A 89 15.82 4.36 14.39
N GLU A 90 15.28 5.57 14.56
CA GLU A 90 15.10 6.21 15.87
C GLU A 90 14.03 5.51 16.72
N ASP A 91 12.90 5.14 16.10
CA ASP A 91 11.75 4.54 16.79
C ASP A 91 11.74 3.00 16.72
N ALA A 92 12.72 2.39 16.06
CA ALA A 92 12.83 0.94 15.85
C ALA A 92 11.53 0.31 15.31
N VAL A 93 10.85 1.00 14.39
CA VAL A 93 9.58 0.61 13.80
C VAL A 93 9.75 0.17 12.35
N GLU A 94 8.91 -0.75 11.88
CA GLU A 94 8.83 -1.06 10.46
C GLU A 94 8.20 0.12 9.70
N VAL A 95 8.93 0.68 8.73
CA VAL A 95 8.42 1.68 7.80
C VAL A 95 8.38 1.12 6.40
N GLN A 96 7.19 1.05 5.81
CA GLN A 96 6.98 0.68 4.42
C GLN A 96 6.70 1.95 3.61
N PHE A 97 7.65 2.36 2.76
CA PHE A 97 7.41 3.39 1.77
C PHE A 97 6.99 2.75 0.45
N ASP A 98 5.83 3.12 -0.11
CA ASP A 98 5.33 2.60 -1.40
C ASP A 98 6.06 3.23 -2.60
N VAL A 99 7.38 3.33 -2.48
CA VAL A 99 8.35 3.85 -3.45
C VAL A 99 9.55 2.92 -3.43
N THR A 100 10.12 2.65 -4.60
CA THR A 100 11.30 1.80 -4.73
C THR A 100 12.29 2.41 -5.70
N SER A 101 13.54 1.94 -5.70
CA SER A 101 14.52 2.43 -6.66
C SER A 101 14.30 1.82 -8.05
N ALA A 102 14.47 2.63 -9.08
CA ALA A 102 14.38 2.16 -10.46
C ALA A 102 15.48 1.10 -10.77
N ALA A 103 16.63 1.19 -10.11
CA ALA A 103 17.71 0.21 -10.25
C ALA A 103 17.31 -1.16 -9.68
N LEU A 104 16.69 -1.19 -8.48
CA LEU A 104 16.21 -2.44 -7.88
C LEU A 104 15.10 -3.07 -8.72
N LEU A 105 14.15 -2.26 -9.22
CA LEU A 105 13.10 -2.76 -10.12
C LEU A 105 13.64 -3.36 -11.41
N ARG A 106 14.72 -2.80 -11.98
CA ARG A 106 15.37 -3.38 -13.17
C ARG A 106 16.10 -4.69 -12.85
N ALA A 107 16.68 -4.79 -11.66
CA ALA A 107 17.41 -5.98 -11.23
C ALA A 107 16.47 -7.15 -10.88
N ASP A 108 15.31 -6.85 -10.28
CA ASP A 108 14.29 -7.83 -9.93
C ASP A 108 12.87 -7.32 -10.25
N PRO A 109 12.43 -7.43 -11.51
CA PRO A 109 11.06 -7.13 -11.91
C PRO A 109 9.99 -7.96 -11.16
N SER A 110 10.35 -9.16 -10.71
CA SER A 110 9.40 -10.10 -10.09
C SER A 110 8.95 -9.65 -8.71
N ALA A 111 9.78 -8.85 -8.01
CA ALA A 111 9.40 -8.19 -6.76
C ALA A 111 8.20 -7.25 -6.92
N PHE A 112 7.90 -6.80 -8.15
CA PHE A 112 6.80 -5.89 -8.45
C PHE A 112 5.58 -6.58 -9.07
N VAL A 113 5.78 -7.62 -9.87
CA VAL A 113 4.70 -8.36 -10.53
C VAL A 113 4.09 -9.36 -9.55
N ARG A 114 3.22 -8.83 -8.68
CA ARG A 114 2.51 -9.59 -7.64
C ARG A 114 1.02 -9.31 -7.65
N ALA A 115 0.27 -10.13 -6.93
CA ALA A 115 -1.18 -9.97 -6.76
C ALA A 115 -1.59 -9.84 -5.28
N ASP A 116 -0.60 -9.83 -4.38
CA ASP A 116 -0.75 -9.72 -2.93
C ASP A 116 -0.10 -8.42 -2.39
N PRO A 117 -0.48 -7.95 -1.20
CA PRO A 117 -1.51 -8.49 -0.30
C PRO A 117 -2.93 -8.36 -0.88
N LEU A 118 -3.89 -9.14 -0.39
CA LEU A 118 -5.31 -8.84 -0.62
C LEU A 118 -5.78 -7.80 0.39
N VAL A 119 -6.68 -6.90 -0.01
CA VAL A 119 -7.18 -5.82 0.84
C VAL A 119 -8.70 -5.91 0.96
N VAL A 120 -9.17 -6.13 2.18
CA VAL A 120 -10.60 -6.01 2.52
C VAL A 120 -10.90 -4.56 2.85
N LYS A 121 -11.67 -3.89 1.99
CA LYS A 121 -12.12 -2.52 2.19
C LYS A 121 -13.14 -2.43 3.33
N ARG A 122 -13.42 -1.21 3.78
CA ARG A 122 -14.44 -0.94 4.81
C ARG A 122 -15.78 -1.57 4.44
N ASP A 123 -16.23 -1.42 3.20
CA ASP A 123 -17.50 -2.00 2.69
C ASP A 123 -17.49 -3.54 2.53
N GLY A 124 -16.37 -4.21 2.80
CA GLY A 124 -16.22 -5.66 2.64
C GLY A 124 -15.76 -6.08 1.25
N THR A 125 -15.60 -5.17 0.30
CA THR A 125 -15.03 -5.50 -1.02
C THR A 125 -13.58 -5.95 -0.86
N VAL A 126 -13.24 -7.11 -1.42
CA VAL A 126 -11.88 -7.64 -1.43
C VAL A 126 -11.21 -7.27 -2.75
N VAL A 127 -10.15 -6.47 -2.69
CA VAL A 127 -9.38 -6.02 -3.85
C VAL A 127 -7.93 -6.49 -3.76
N PRO A 128 -7.25 -6.72 -4.88
CA PRO A 128 -5.83 -7.08 -4.87
C PRO A 128 -4.96 -5.86 -4.60
N ILE A 129 -3.83 -6.05 -3.92
CA ILE A 129 -2.70 -5.14 -3.68
C ILE A 129 -3.04 -3.86 -2.88
N CYS A 130 -4.00 -3.07 -3.36
CA CYS A 130 -4.40 -1.80 -2.77
C CYS A 130 -5.80 -1.32 -3.22
N PRO A 131 -6.41 -0.39 -2.46
CA PRO A 131 -7.58 0.37 -2.92
C PRO A 131 -7.31 1.11 -4.25
N GLY A 132 -8.32 1.20 -5.12
CA GLY A 132 -8.18 1.71 -6.50
C GLY A 132 -8.14 0.61 -7.57
N LEU A 133 -8.07 -0.66 -7.16
CA LEU A 133 -8.14 -1.83 -8.05
C LEU A 133 -9.50 -2.52 -8.03
N GLU A 134 -10.59 -1.81 -7.73
CA GLU A 134 -11.96 -2.37 -7.62
C GLU A 134 -12.41 -3.09 -8.90
N ARG A 135 -11.93 -2.68 -10.07
CA ARG A 135 -12.19 -3.38 -11.34
C ARG A 135 -11.68 -4.82 -11.35
N TYR A 136 -10.72 -5.14 -10.49
CA TYR A 136 -10.07 -6.45 -10.33
C TYR A 136 -10.44 -7.11 -9.00
N ALA A 137 -11.50 -6.64 -8.35
CA ALA A 137 -11.95 -7.18 -7.07
C ALA A 137 -12.28 -8.68 -7.16
N LEU A 138 -12.01 -9.39 -6.07
CA LEU A 138 -12.41 -10.78 -5.89
C LEU A 138 -13.93 -10.89 -5.66
N GLY A 139 -14.51 -9.87 -5.04
CA GLY A 139 -15.93 -9.82 -4.69
C GLY A 139 -16.16 -9.16 -3.33
N ALA A 140 -17.36 -9.31 -2.79
CA ALA A 140 -17.69 -8.92 -1.42
C ALA A 140 -17.35 -10.05 -0.45
N LEU A 141 -16.81 -9.71 0.72
CA LEU A 141 -16.38 -10.66 1.73
C LEU A 141 -17.56 -11.48 2.27
N GLY A 142 -17.54 -12.78 1.96
CA GLY A 142 -18.34 -13.82 2.61
C GLY A 142 -17.40 -14.84 3.24
N SER A 143 -17.07 -15.88 2.49
CA SER A 143 -15.97 -16.80 2.81
C SER A 143 -14.70 -16.35 2.09
N PHE A 144 -13.67 -15.99 2.85
CA PHE A 144 -12.41 -15.50 2.27
C PHE A 144 -11.71 -16.58 1.43
N ASP A 145 -11.68 -17.82 1.93
CA ASP A 145 -11.03 -18.93 1.24
C ASP A 145 -11.74 -19.27 -0.08
N ASP A 146 -13.07 -19.20 -0.13
CA ASP A 146 -13.83 -19.43 -1.36
C ASP A 146 -13.59 -18.32 -2.38
N LEU A 147 -13.50 -17.05 -1.93
CA LEU A 147 -13.15 -15.93 -2.80
C LEU A 147 -11.76 -16.09 -3.41
N VAL A 148 -10.77 -16.49 -2.60
CA VAL A 148 -9.40 -16.73 -3.06
C VAL A 148 -9.35 -17.91 -4.03
N ALA A 149 -10.05 -19.00 -3.74
CA ALA A 149 -10.07 -20.20 -4.58
C ALA A 149 -10.71 -19.95 -5.96
N ALA A 150 -11.72 -19.08 -6.03
CA ALA A 150 -12.41 -18.75 -7.27
C ALA A 150 -11.72 -17.66 -8.10
N TRP A 151 -10.71 -16.99 -7.54
CA TRP A 151 -10.11 -15.81 -8.16
C TRP A 151 -8.99 -16.14 -9.15
N ASP A 152 -9.04 -15.49 -10.31
CA ASP A 152 -7.96 -15.49 -11.29
C ASP A 152 -7.05 -14.26 -11.09
N PRO A 153 -5.78 -14.43 -10.66
CA PRO A 153 -4.84 -13.32 -10.52
C PRO A 153 -4.26 -12.83 -11.85
N GLY A 154 -4.46 -13.56 -12.96
CA GLY A 154 -3.87 -13.28 -14.27
C GLY A 154 -4.05 -11.83 -14.74
N PRO A 155 -5.26 -11.26 -14.71
CA PRO A 155 -5.50 -9.87 -15.10
C PRO A 155 -4.74 -8.83 -14.24
N VAL A 156 -4.50 -9.13 -12.97
CA VAL A 156 -3.76 -8.25 -12.05
C VAL A 156 -2.27 -8.33 -12.32
N LEU A 157 -1.74 -9.53 -12.54
CA LEU A 157 -0.35 -9.72 -12.91
C LEU A 157 -0.02 -8.99 -14.22
N GLU A 158 -0.93 -9.02 -15.19
CA GLU A 158 -0.78 -8.28 -16.44
C GLU A 158 -0.81 -6.75 -16.23
N LEU A 159 -1.73 -6.27 -15.40
CA LEU A 159 -1.75 -4.86 -14.98
C LEU A 159 -0.40 -4.45 -14.35
N CYS A 160 0.16 -5.28 -13.47
CA CYS A 160 1.46 -5.01 -12.83
C CYS A 160 2.60 -4.95 -13.84
N ARG A 161 2.62 -5.82 -14.87
CA ARG A 161 3.62 -5.76 -15.96
C ARG A 161 3.53 -4.44 -16.73
N VAL A 162 2.33 -4.04 -17.14
CA VAL A 162 2.12 -2.76 -17.84
C VAL A 162 2.51 -1.56 -16.98
N ALA A 163 2.16 -1.60 -15.69
CA ALA A 163 2.55 -0.55 -14.74
C ALA A 163 4.07 -0.48 -14.55
N LEU A 164 4.75 -1.63 -14.52
CA LEU A 164 6.21 -1.71 -14.42
C LEU A 164 6.90 -1.10 -15.64
N ASP A 165 6.46 -1.45 -16.85
CA ASP A 165 7.06 -0.91 -18.07
C ASP A 165 6.95 0.62 -18.11
N ARG A 166 5.78 1.16 -17.73
CA ARG A 166 5.55 2.61 -17.61
C ARG A 166 6.41 3.26 -16.54
N ALA A 167 6.58 2.59 -15.41
CA ALA A 167 7.43 3.07 -14.33
C ALA A 167 8.92 3.10 -14.73
N LEU A 168 9.40 2.08 -15.42
CA LEU A 168 10.80 1.98 -15.86
C LEU A 168 11.16 2.91 -17.01
N ALA A 169 10.16 3.38 -17.77
CA ALA A 169 10.30 4.44 -18.77
C ALA A 169 10.49 5.82 -18.14
N ASP A 170 10.15 6.01 -16.87
CA ASP A 170 10.43 7.25 -16.14
C ASP A 170 11.91 7.33 -15.74
N THR A 171 12.52 8.51 -15.88
CA THR A 171 13.98 8.71 -15.73
C THR A 171 14.41 9.03 -14.29
N GLY A 172 13.52 8.87 -13.31
CA GLY A 172 13.80 9.15 -11.89
C GLY A 172 14.57 8.02 -11.18
N PRO A 173 15.32 8.33 -10.10
CA PRO A 173 15.99 7.30 -9.30
C PRO A 173 15.00 6.48 -8.45
N LEU A 174 13.88 7.11 -8.08
CA LEU A 174 12.79 6.53 -7.31
C LEU A 174 11.53 6.41 -8.16
N VAL A 175 10.77 5.36 -7.92
CA VAL A 175 9.56 4.99 -8.63
C VAL A 175 8.41 4.87 -7.62
N SER A 176 7.39 5.72 -7.80
CA SER A 176 6.11 5.68 -7.08
C SER A 176 5.25 4.56 -7.64
N TRP A 177 5.54 3.33 -7.22
CA TRP A 177 4.99 2.14 -7.86
C TRP A 177 3.46 2.04 -7.68
N TYR A 178 2.96 2.47 -6.51
CA TYR A 178 1.54 2.53 -6.19
C TYR A 178 0.79 3.45 -7.17
N GLU A 179 1.40 4.58 -7.48
CA GLU A 179 0.80 5.58 -8.35
C GLU A 179 0.80 5.12 -9.81
N HIS A 180 1.89 4.50 -10.28
CA HIS A 180 1.92 3.89 -11.61
C HIS A 180 0.87 2.78 -11.76
N LEU A 181 0.70 1.94 -10.73
CA LEU A 181 -0.29 0.87 -10.71
C LEU A 181 -1.73 1.42 -10.77
N THR A 182 -2.08 2.34 -9.87
CA THR A 182 -3.44 2.91 -9.79
C THR A 182 -3.78 3.78 -11.01
N ARG A 183 -2.84 4.58 -11.54
CA ARG A 183 -3.03 5.31 -12.81
C ARG A 183 -3.23 4.35 -13.98
N THR A 184 -2.50 3.24 -14.03
CA THR A 184 -2.65 2.25 -15.10
C THR A 184 -3.99 1.53 -15.02
N ALA A 185 -4.45 1.20 -13.81
CA ALA A 185 -5.76 0.59 -13.58
C ALA A 185 -6.93 1.52 -13.98
N ALA A 186 -6.78 2.83 -13.72
CA ALA A 186 -7.77 3.84 -14.07
C ALA A 186 -7.85 4.14 -15.58
N GLY A 187 -6.81 3.80 -16.34
CA GLY A 187 -6.76 4.03 -17.78
C GLY A 187 -7.86 3.29 -18.56
N PRO A 188 -8.26 3.79 -19.74
CA PRO A 188 -9.07 3.04 -20.67
C PRO A 188 -8.32 1.77 -21.08
N ARG A 189 -9.00 0.62 -21.13
CA ARG A 189 -8.42 -0.58 -21.75
C ARG A 189 -8.06 -0.20 -23.18
N ALA A 190 -6.81 -0.38 -23.58
CA ALA A 190 -6.48 -0.38 -25.00
C ALA A 190 -7.35 -1.48 -25.62
N SER A 191 -8.37 -1.09 -26.37
CA SER A 191 -9.13 -2.00 -27.21
C SER A 191 -8.15 -2.56 -28.24
N CYS A 192 -7.83 -3.86 -28.11
CA CYS A 192 -7.22 -4.63 -29.17
C CYS A 192 -8.15 -4.68 -30.39
#